data_AF-A0A353DHQ5-F1
#
_entry.id   AF-A0A353DHQ5-F1
#
_cell.length_a   1.000
_cell.length_b   1.000
_cell.length_c   1.000
_cell.angle_alpha   90.00
_cell.angle_beta   90.00
_cell.angle_gamma   90.00
#
_symmetry.space_group_name_H-M   'P 1'
#
loop_
_entity.id
_entity.type
_entity.pdbx_description
1 polymer ?
#
loop_
_entity_poly.entity_id
_entity_poly.type
_entity_poly.pdbx_seq_one_letter_code
_entity_poly.pdbx_strand_id
1 'polypeptide(L)'
;MISRAILCLTALICGTSAGQKLLQGRDPFGARAEKKIGTLKIPKSDPAGTDIMRFDNGDLIHGKFGGLDDRVLWIRPDIDRLLRVKRDGIRQIVFNSGRPGIHSSKTSHVSLINGDQIPGKIKSLTDKHLILDSPVLGELKIPREQLKSLCPNPFNGKLAYAGPFTSDDWVLLTYPKVEKKKNEEQKEKVDQKEEEEAEVELPNWVYSGAAFFNARDQAPLVRKTDLPDTGRLQFEVSWKGRLNLNIAVHADFIRPIIPEIDGGEEEEGEEAAPSEDDDESPEKKKDEEEETKEDDSGDPAPKHEILWDLKEGNALQSIPWLQRDNTGHSYTFGSSYVLNLSSYSSLYRCEFDDNGKAQIVRLDGPRVSQSLSETGTATVDLRFDRRKRFFILYINGNYAAQWTDPQAFEEKGTSMGFSSSGNCKVRLSNIYVTSWNGLRDSALSMEHEERDVALLINGTDRFSGSLTKIDQDTAHLKTAYAEMTIPVSDISSLELKKSTMADIENEKYLWEDDSPSILLFKPLGRLSLTPKGSSDKTLEGHSPFLGNLKVNLDSATLLRFNDESFDVTDWFNDL
;
A
#
# COMPACT_ATOMS: atom_id res chain seq x y z
N MET A 1 -44.52 -9.18 -40.70
CA MET A 1 -44.62 -10.06 -41.88
C MET A 1 -43.59 -9.60 -42.90
N ILE A 2 -42.75 -10.53 -43.40
CA ILE A 2 -41.84 -10.45 -44.56
C ILE A 2 -40.65 -9.49 -44.35
N SER A 3 -39.40 -9.86 -44.02
CA SER A 3 -38.46 -10.93 -44.42
C SER A 3 -37.94 -10.87 -45.86
N ARG A 4 -36.60 -10.98 -45.97
CA ARG A 4 -35.75 -11.34 -47.13
C ARG A 4 -35.20 -10.20 -47.98
N ALA A 5 -34.02 -10.28 -48.59
CA ALA A 5 -32.83 -11.13 -48.45
C ALA A 5 -31.83 -10.68 -49.54
N ILE A 6 -30.54 -10.67 -49.20
CA ILE A 6 -29.47 -11.41 -49.91
C ILE A 6 -29.14 -11.05 -51.39
N LEU A 7 -27.89 -10.57 -51.51
CA LEU A 7 -26.82 -10.91 -52.47
C LEU A 7 -26.93 -10.59 -53.98
N CYS A 8 -25.71 -10.35 -54.48
CA CYS A 8 -25.17 -10.68 -55.81
C CYS A 8 -25.52 -9.74 -56.97
N LEU A 9 -24.64 -9.42 -57.91
CA LEU A 9 -23.19 -9.60 -58.10
C LEU A 9 -22.88 -8.89 -59.44
N THR A 10 -21.62 -8.45 -59.64
CA THR A 10 -20.96 -8.15 -60.95
C THR A 10 -21.32 -6.83 -61.66
N ALA A 11 -20.42 -6.08 -62.30
CA ALA A 11 -18.96 -6.06 -62.52
C ALA A 11 -18.55 -4.57 -62.74
N LEU A 12 -17.31 -4.10 -62.80
CA LEU A 12 -16.11 -4.58 -63.46
C LEU A 12 -14.92 -3.75 -62.95
N ILE A 13 -13.78 -4.40 -62.75
CA ILE A 13 -12.54 -3.90 -62.17
C ILE A 13 -11.64 -3.26 -63.25
N CYS A 14 -10.97 -2.17 -62.91
CA CYS A 14 -9.58 -1.91 -63.29
C CYS A 14 -8.87 -1.13 -62.18
N GLY A 15 -7.79 -1.68 -61.64
CA GLY A 15 -6.96 -1.01 -60.63
C GLY A 15 -6.13 -1.96 -59.76
N THR A 16 -5.18 -2.65 -60.39
CA THR A 16 -3.94 -3.27 -59.85
C THR A 16 -3.75 -3.37 -58.32
N SER A 17 -3.70 -4.58 -57.78
CA SER A 17 -2.45 -5.31 -57.42
C SER A 17 -2.78 -6.57 -56.58
N ALA A 18 -1.94 -7.59 -56.71
CA ALA A 18 -1.95 -8.90 -56.04
C ALA A 18 -2.76 -10.04 -56.70
N GLY A 19 -2.04 -11.13 -57.01
CA GLY A 19 -2.55 -12.48 -56.77
C GLY A 19 -2.15 -13.56 -57.77
N GLN A 20 -1.61 -14.66 -57.20
CA GLN A 20 -1.75 -16.07 -57.62
C GLN A 20 -0.77 -16.62 -58.69
N LYS A 21 -0.18 -17.83 -58.57
CA LYS A 21 -0.18 -18.91 -57.56
C LYS A 21 0.66 -20.09 -58.14
N LEU A 22 0.81 -21.13 -57.31
CA LEU A 22 1.04 -22.58 -57.58
C LEU A 22 2.45 -23.05 -57.22
N LEU A 23 2.65 -23.72 -56.07
CA LEU A 23 2.28 -25.12 -55.71
C LEU A 23 2.90 -26.17 -56.64
N GLN A 24 3.92 -26.87 -56.13
CA GLN A 24 4.11 -28.32 -56.23
C GLN A 24 5.29 -28.76 -55.35
N GLY A 25 5.14 -29.91 -54.65
CA GLY A 25 6.25 -30.73 -54.16
C GLY A 25 6.32 -30.95 -52.65
N ARG A 26 5.81 -32.11 -52.19
CA ARG A 26 6.08 -32.72 -50.87
C ARG A 26 7.49 -33.34 -50.84
N ASP A 27 8.17 -33.29 -49.69
CA ASP A 27 8.54 -34.52 -48.94
C ASP A 27 8.91 -34.22 -47.47
N PRO A 28 8.80 -35.21 -46.56
CA PRO A 28 8.68 -35.05 -45.11
C PRO A 28 9.99 -35.35 -44.35
N PHE A 29 10.06 -34.89 -43.09
CA PHE A 29 11.16 -35.09 -42.12
C PHE A 29 12.45 -34.29 -42.35
N GLY A 30 12.70 -33.30 -41.48
CA GLY A 30 14.03 -32.68 -41.37
C GLY A 30 14.09 -31.46 -40.46
N ALA A 31 14.65 -31.67 -39.26
CA ALA A 31 15.21 -30.68 -38.33
C ALA A 31 14.25 -29.68 -37.63
N ARG A 32 13.87 -30.06 -36.40
CA ARG A 32 13.35 -29.18 -35.34
C ARG A 32 14.41 -28.14 -35.00
N ALA A 33 14.29 -26.92 -35.51
CA ALA A 33 15.09 -25.79 -35.05
C ALA A 33 14.67 -25.42 -33.62
N GLU A 34 15.61 -25.54 -32.68
CA GLU A 34 15.46 -25.06 -31.30
C GLU A 34 15.09 -23.57 -31.32
N LYS A 35 13.85 -23.29 -30.91
CA LYS A 35 13.39 -21.91 -30.72
C LYS A 35 14.01 -21.42 -29.41
N LYS A 36 15.16 -20.73 -29.50
CA LYS A 36 15.73 -19.95 -28.40
C LYS A 36 14.62 -19.16 -27.73
N ILE A 37 14.34 -19.48 -26.48
CA ILE A 37 13.47 -18.72 -25.60
C ILE A 37 14.07 -17.32 -25.57
N GLY A 38 13.36 -16.36 -26.17
CA GLY A 38 13.77 -14.97 -26.12
C GLY A 38 13.81 -14.54 -24.67
N THR A 39 15.00 -14.22 -24.18
CA THR A 39 15.18 -13.42 -22.96
C THR A 39 14.15 -12.29 -22.98
N LEU A 40 13.22 -12.33 -22.02
CA LEU A 40 12.31 -11.22 -21.74
C LEU A 40 13.19 -9.99 -21.55
N LYS A 41 13.18 -9.09 -22.54
CA LYS A 41 13.79 -7.77 -22.38
C LYS A 41 12.92 -7.05 -21.36
N ILE A 42 13.39 -7.06 -20.11
CA ILE A 42 12.91 -6.15 -19.07
C ILE A 42 12.96 -4.75 -19.70
N PRO A 43 11.84 -4.01 -19.77
CA PRO A 43 11.87 -2.67 -20.31
C PRO A 43 12.90 -1.86 -19.50
N LYS A 44 13.93 -1.36 -20.18
CA LYS A 44 14.82 -0.38 -19.56
C LYS A 44 13.96 0.80 -19.13
N SER A 45 14.15 1.28 -17.89
CA SER A 45 13.55 2.54 -17.41
C SER A 45 13.74 3.61 -18.49
N ASP A 46 12.65 4.29 -18.85
CA ASP A 46 12.61 5.23 -19.95
C ASP A 46 13.69 6.32 -19.76
N PRO A 47 14.65 6.48 -20.69
CA PRO A 47 15.72 7.46 -20.56
C PRO A 47 15.25 8.91 -20.68
N ALA A 48 13.96 9.16 -20.98
CA ALA A 48 13.43 10.49 -21.26
C ALA A 48 13.30 11.43 -20.03
N GLY A 49 13.48 10.93 -18.81
CA GLY A 49 13.43 11.75 -17.60
C GLY A 49 12.73 11.04 -16.45
N THR A 50 12.86 11.60 -15.25
CA THR A 50 12.32 10.99 -14.04
C THR A 50 10.83 11.28 -13.86
N ASP A 51 10.30 12.35 -14.46
CA ASP A 51 8.92 12.76 -14.19
C ASP A 51 7.98 11.96 -15.08
N ILE A 52 6.75 11.73 -14.60
CA ILE A 52 5.74 10.93 -15.30
C ILE A 52 4.43 11.73 -15.36
N MET A 53 3.94 11.98 -16.57
CA MET A 53 2.57 12.46 -16.78
C MET A 53 1.68 11.26 -17.05
N ARG A 54 0.53 11.18 -16.36
CA ARG A 54 -0.45 10.10 -16.54
C ARG A 54 -1.81 10.66 -16.91
N PHE A 55 -2.45 9.98 -17.86
CA PHE A 55 -3.77 10.32 -18.38
C PHE A 55 -4.88 9.50 -17.70
N ASP A 56 -6.11 9.96 -17.84
CA ASP A 56 -7.29 9.30 -17.27
C ASP A 56 -7.53 7.91 -17.88
N ASN A 57 -7.21 7.74 -19.18
CA ASN A 57 -7.28 6.47 -19.90
C ASN A 57 -6.17 5.47 -19.54
N GLY A 58 -5.29 5.79 -18.58
CA GLY A 58 -4.20 4.92 -18.16
C GLY A 58 -2.88 5.11 -18.90
N ASP A 59 -2.85 5.87 -20.00
CA ASP A 59 -1.61 6.17 -20.72
C ASP A 59 -0.62 6.95 -19.84
N LEU A 60 0.67 6.78 -20.12
CA LEU A 60 1.75 7.48 -19.42
C LEU A 60 2.81 8.00 -20.39
N ILE A 61 3.41 9.13 -20.04
CA ILE A 61 4.53 9.75 -20.76
C ILE A 61 5.63 10.10 -19.75
N HIS A 62 6.83 9.55 -19.94
CA HIS A 62 8.01 9.97 -19.19
C HIS A 62 8.59 11.27 -19.77
N GLY A 63 9.27 12.03 -18.94
CA GLY A 63 9.93 13.25 -19.35
C GLY A 63 10.34 14.12 -18.17
N LYS A 64 10.27 15.42 -18.40
CA LYS A 64 10.44 16.46 -17.39
C LYS A 64 9.28 17.43 -17.44
N PHE A 65 8.76 17.75 -16.27
CA PHE A 65 7.77 18.82 -16.14
C PHE A 65 8.41 20.16 -16.48
N GLY A 66 7.88 20.83 -17.51
CA GLY A 66 8.38 22.13 -17.98
C GLY A 66 7.55 23.31 -17.46
N GLY A 67 6.39 23.05 -16.85
CA GLY A 67 5.48 24.05 -16.34
C GLY A 67 4.03 23.81 -16.69
N LEU A 68 3.17 24.75 -16.31
CA LEU A 68 1.73 24.76 -16.53
C LEU A 68 1.33 26.18 -16.93
N ASP A 69 0.78 26.32 -18.13
CA ASP A 69 -0.04 27.46 -18.52
C ASP A 69 -1.50 26.96 -18.64
N ASP A 70 -2.26 27.41 -19.63
CA ASP A 70 -3.53 26.75 -20.01
C ASP A 70 -3.33 25.25 -20.36
N ARG A 71 -2.08 24.82 -20.56
CA ARG A 71 -1.64 23.46 -20.89
C ARG A 71 -0.43 23.06 -20.04
N VAL A 72 -0.27 21.76 -19.85
CA VAL A 72 0.95 21.22 -19.26
C VAL A 72 2.07 21.23 -20.29
N LEU A 73 3.19 21.83 -19.94
CA LEU A 73 4.41 21.87 -20.72
C LEU A 73 5.29 20.67 -20.35
N TRP A 74 5.68 19.87 -21.34
CA TRP A 74 6.40 18.62 -21.09
C TRP A 74 7.62 18.47 -22.00
N ILE A 75 8.78 18.22 -21.39
CA ILE A 75 10.08 18.14 -22.07
C ILE A 75 10.51 16.68 -22.17
N ARG A 76 10.96 16.28 -23.36
CA ARG A 76 11.51 14.95 -23.63
C ARG A 76 12.86 15.07 -24.36
N PRO A 77 13.94 14.45 -23.87
CA PRO A 77 15.27 14.47 -24.51
C PRO A 77 15.30 13.91 -25.93
N ASP A 78 14.36 13.03 -26.27
CA ASP A 78 14.25 12.38 -27.58
C ASP A 78 13.30 13.12 -28.55
N ILE A 79 12.75 14.26 -28.14
CA ILE A 79 11.85 15.07 -28.95
C ILE A 79 12.36 16.52 -28.94
N ASP A 80 12.79 17.02 -30.11
CA ASP A 80 13.38 18.36 -30.27
C ASP A 80 12.39 19.53 -30.10
N ARG A 81 11.19 19.28 -29.58
CA ARG A 81 10.15 20.29 -29.33
C ARG A 81 9.47 20.08 -27.98
N LEU A 82 9.08 21.19 -27.36
CA LEU A 82 8.26 21.19 -26.16
C LEU A 82 6.86 20.64 -26.46
N LEU A 83 6.42 19.63 -25.72
CA LEU A 83 5.05 19.11 -25.81
C LEU A 83 4.12 20.00 -24.98
N ARG A 84 2.94 20.29 -25.52
CA ARG A 84 1.89 21.09 -24.87
C ARG A 84 0.62 20.25 -24.78
N VAL A 85 0.34 19.72 -23.60
CA VAL A 85 -0.76 18.78 -23.36
C VAL A 85 -1.91 19.50 -22.67
N LYS A 86 -3.14 19.35 -23.15
CA LYS A 86 -4.30 19.92 -22.47
C LYS A 86 -4.42 19.33 -21.07
N ARG A 87 -4.83 20.13 -20.09
CA ARG A 87 -5.07 19.65 -18.72
C ARG A 87 -6.18 18.58 -18.69
N ASP A 88 -7.23 18.77 -19.49
CA ASP A 88 -8.31 17.80 -19.64
C ASP A 88 -7.78 16.43 -20.07
N GLY A 89 -8.09 15.39 -19.31
CA GLY A 89 -7.60 14.04 -19.54
C GLY A 89 -6.28 13.73 -18.85
N ILE A 90 -5.62 14.70 -18.18
CA ILE A 90 -4.45 14.46 -17.33
C ILE A 90 -4.92 14.19 -15.91
N ARG A 91 -4.69 12.96 -15.45
CA ARG A 91 -4.98 12.55 -14.09
C ARG A 91 -4.02 13.19 -13.09
N GLN A 92 -2.72 13.11 -13.39
CA GLN A 92 -1.66 13.53 -12.47
C GLN A 92 -0.29 13.66 -13.13
N ILE A 93 0.59 14.36 -12.42
CA ILE A 93 2.01 14.49 -12.71
C ILE A 93 2.80 14.00 -11.49
N VAL A 94 3.64 13.00 -11.70
CA VAL A 94 4.59 12.48 -10.71
C VAL A 94 5.94 13.14 -10.95
N PHE A 95 6.45 13.84 -9.94
CA PHE A 95 7.76 14.48 -9.99
C PHE A 95 8.85 13.51 -9.53
N ASN A 96 10.02 13.55 -10.17
CA ASN A 96 11.22 12.81 -9.79
C ASN A 96 11.01 11.29 -9.59
N SER A 97 10.18 10.66 -10.42
CA SER A 97 9.77 9.25 -10.32
C SER A 97 9.18 8.91 -8.95
N GLY A 98 8.59 9.92 -8.31
CA GLY A 98 8.13 9.89 -6.95
C GLY A 98 9.21 9.47 -5.95
N ARG A 99 10.48 9.78 -6.22
CA ARG A 99 11.60 9.62 -5.27
C ARG A 99 11.70 10.85 -4.38
N PRO A 100 12.03 10.69 -3.10
CA PRO A 100 12.10 11.82 -2.19
C PRO A 100 13.16 12.82 -2.62
N GLY A 101 12.76 14.10 -2.68
CA GLY A 101 13.69 15.22 -2.61
C GLY A 101 14.38 15.29 -1.25
N ILE A 102 15.38 16.15 -1.12
CA ILE A 102 16.13 16.32 0.14
C ILE A 102 15.22 17.03 1.16
N HIS A 103 14.73 16.29 2.15
CA HIS A 103 14.01 16.85 3.29
C HIS A 103 14.65 16.51 4.62
N SER A 104 14.68 17.50 5.50
CA SER A 104 14.95 17.30 6.92
C SER A 104 13.73 16.62 7.56
N SER A 105 13.93 15.45 8.19
CA SER A 105 12.90 14.71 8.94
C SER A 105 12.41 15.42 10.21
N LYS A 106 12.77 16.70 10.43
CA LYS A 106 12.48 17.49 11.63
C LYS A 106 11.53 18.66 11.39
N THR A 107 10.79 18.69 10.28
CA THR A 107 9.86 19.79 10.03
C THR A 107 8.57 19.59 10.81
N SER A 108 8.18 20.58 11.61
CA SER A 108 6.85 20.65 12.20
C SER A 108 5.79 20.68 11.11
N HIS A 109 4.58 20.24 11.44
CA HIS A 109 3.43 20.25 10.53
C HIS A 109 2.28 21.04 11.13
N VAL A 110 1.56 21.71 10.26
CA VAL A 110 0.31 22.38 10.57
C VAL A 110 -0.77 21.71 9.77
N SER A 111 -1.79 21.18 10.44
CA SER A 111 -2.98 20.65 9.78
C SER A 111 -4.06 21.71 9.77
N LEU A 112 -4.69 21.90 8.61
CA LEU A 112 -5.83 22.79 8.44
C LEU A 112 -7.14 22.02 8.54
N ILE A 113 -8.23 22.76 8.74
CA ILE A 113 -9.58 22.20 8.83
C ILE A 113 -10.01 21.48 7.55
N ASN A 114 -9.50 21.88 6.38
CA ASN A 114 -9.77 21.28 5.07
C ASN A 114 -8.93 20.00 4.79
N GLY A 115 -8.11 19.57 5.75
CA GLY A 115 -7.23 18.41 5.60
C GLY A 115 -5.87 18.69 4.97
N ASP A 116 -5.57 19.94 4.59
CA ASP A 116 -4.22 20.31 4.18
C ASP A 116 -3.23 20.17 5.33
N GLN A 117 -2.03 19.70 4.98
CA GLN A 117 -0.92 19.49 5.90
C GLN A 117 0.28 20.23 5.36
N ILE A 118 0.74 21.25 6.08
CA ILE A 118 1.81 22.13 5.62
C ILE A 118 3.04 21.90 6.47
N PRO A 119 4.17 21.45 5.89
CA PRO A 119 5.44 21.39 6.60
C PRO A 119 6.00 22.80 6.80
N GLY A 120 6.56 23.08 7.98
CA GLY A 120 7.23 24.34 8.26
C GLY A 120 7.58 24.53 9.73
N LYS A 121 8.48 25.47 10.05
CA LYS A 121 8.75 25.86 11.44
C LYS A 121 7.69 26.85 11.91
N ILE A 122 7.02 26.56 13.02
CA ILE A 122 6.11 27.50 13.68
C ILE A 122 6.95 28.64 14.26
N LYS A 123 6.77 29.87 13.76
CA LYS A 123 7.46 31.07 14.27
C LYS A 123 6.71 31.71 15.42
N SER A 124 5.40 31.86 15.27
CA SER A 124 4.55 32.42 16.32
C SER A 124 3.08 32.06 16.12
N LEU A 125 2.31 32.12 17.20
CA LEU A 125 0.85 32.00 17.17
C LEU A 125 0.26 33.07 18.08
N THR A 126 -0.81 33.71 17.60
CA THR A 126 -1.60 34.72 18.34
C THR A 126 -3.05 34.27 18.46
N ASP A 127 -3.91 35.10 19.02
CA ASP A 127 -5.36 34.93 19.02
C ASP A 127 -5.97 34.97 17.60
N LYS A 128 -5.27 35.56 16.63
CA LYS A 128 -5.79 35.77 15.26
C LYS A 128 -5.17 34.89 14.20
N HIS A 129 -3.88 34.59 14.30
CA HIS A 129 -3.14 33.90 13.25
C HIS A 129 -1.87 33.21 13.76
N LEU A 130 -1.43 32.22 12.99
CA LEU A 130 -0.13 31.56 13.05
C LEU A 130 0.79 32.14 11.97
N ILE A 131 2.07 32.33 12.29
CA ILE A 131 3.14 32.57 11.33
C ILE A 131 3.94 31.27 11.18
N LEU A 132 3.95 30.70 9.98
CA LEU A 132 4.63 29.46 9.63
C LEU A 132 5.72 29.75 8.60
N ASP A 133 6.94 29.30 8.86
CA ASP A 133 8.03 29.35 7.88
C ASP A 133 8.13 28.01 7.16
N SER A 134 7.55 27.93 5.97
CA SER A 134 7.47 26.71 5.19
C SER A 134 8.61 26.63 4.17
N PRO A 135 9.34 25.50 4.09
CA PRO A 135 10.34 25.30 3.03
C PRO A 135 9.73 25.26 1.62
N VAL A 136 8.41 25.02 1.51
CA VAL A 136 7.71 24.88 0.23
C VAL A 136 6.87 26.08 -0.15
N LEU A 137 6.41 26.86 0.83
CA LEU A 137 5.52 28.01 0.62
C LEU A 137 6.11 29.34 1.07
N GLY A 138 7.30 29.33 1.68
CA GLY A 138 7.87 30.49 2.35
C GLY A 138 7.11 30.84 3.63
N GLU A 139 7.16 32.10 4.03
CA GLU A 139 6.45 32.56 5.22
C GLU A 139 4.95 32.71 4.95
N LEU A 140 4.14 31.98 5.73
CA LEU A 140 2.68 31.98 5.64
C LEU A 140 2.08 32.56 6.90
N LYS A 141 1.03 33.37 6.71
CA LYS A 141 0.16 33.87 7.77
C LYS A 141 -1.18 33.16 7.68
N ILE A 142 -1.39 32.20 8.57
CA ILE A 142 -2.58 31.33 8.57
C ILE A 142 -3.57 31.83 9.63
N PRO A 143 -4.81 32.20 9.26
CA PRO A 143 -5.87 32.53 10.22
C PRO A 143 -6.06 31.42 11.25
N ARG A 144 -6.23 31.80 12.52
CA ARG A 144 -6.32 30.84 13.62
C ARG A 144 -7.52 29.89 13.48
N GLU A 145 -8.62 30.37 12.94
CA GLU A 145 -9.85 29.60 12.71
C GLU A 145 -9.71 28.49 11.67
N GLN A 146 -8.65 28.51 10.86
CA GLN A 146 -8.38 27.49 9.85
C GLN A 146 -7.46 26.37 10.37
N LEU A 147 -6.88 26.55 11.55
CA LEU A 147 -5.98 25.59 12.14
C LEU A 147 -6.79 24.47 12.80
N LYS A 148 -6.47 23.23 12.43
CA LYS A 148 -6.97 22.04 13.13
C LYS A 148 -6.00 21.62 14.22
N SER A 149 -4.72 21.46 13.87
CA SER A 149 -3.70 21.02 14.80
C SER A 149 -2.30 21.47 14.43
N LEU A 150 -1.44 21.52 15.44
CA LEU A 150 -0.01 21.77 15.31
C LEU A 150 0.74 20.53 15.76
N CYS A 151 1.60 19.99 14.92
CA CYS A 151 2.42 18.83 15.21
C CYS A 151 3.90 19.21 15.09
N PRO A 152 4.51 19.76 16.15
CA PRO A 152 5.93 20.09 16.14
C PRO A 152 6.82 18.88 15.84
N ASN A 153 6.38 17.70 16.29
CA ASN A 153 7.03 16.41 16.05
C ASN A 153 6.01 15.41 15.42
N PRO A 154 5.70 15.53 14.11
CA PRO A 154 4.59 14.83 13.45
C PRO A 154 4.67 13.30 13.49
N PHE A 155 5.88 12.74 13.62
CA PHE A 155 6.10 11.30 13.55
C PHE A 155 6.22 10.63 14.91
N ASN A 156 6.23 11.42 16.01
CA ASN A 156 6.45 10.94 17.37
C ASN A 156 7.68 10.00 17.51
N GLY A 157 8.67 10.15 16.61
CA GLY A 157 9.73 9.17 16.42
C GLY A 157 10.44 9.28 15.06
N LYS A 158 11.38 8.37 14.81
CA LYS A 158 12.12 8.29 13.54
C LYS A 158 11.21 7.73 12.44
N LEU A 159 11.10 8.43 11.32
CA LEU A 159 10.45 7.93 10.11
C LEU A 159 11.32 6.83 9.48
N ALA A 160 10.77 5.62 9.34
CA ALA A 160 11.39 4.51 8.64
C ALA A 160 10.94 4.45 7.17
N TYR A 161 9.65 4.73 6.89
CA TYR A 161 9.11 4.72 5.54
C TYR A 161 7.92 5.68 5.37
N ALA A 162 7.81 6.26 4.18
CA ALA A 162 6.65 7.02 3.71
C ALA A 162 6.41 6.71 2.23
N GLY A 163 5.17 6.39 1.85
CA GLY A 163 4.81 6.10 0.45
C GLY A 163 3.42 5.48 0.30
N PRO A 164 3.15 4.71 -0.78
CA PRO A 164 4.06 4.36 -1.87
C PRO A 164 4.12 5.46 -2.93
N PHE A 165 5.23 6.18 -3.04
CA PHE A 165 5.41 7.23 -4.05
C PHE A 165 6.00 6.73 -5.38
N THR A 166 6.51 5.51 -5.37
CA THR A 166 6.93 4.74 -6.54
C THR A 166 6.55 3.28 -6.28
N SER A 167 6.47 2.48 -7.33
CA SER A 167 6.37 1.04 -7.22
C SER A 167 7.71 0.35 -7.00
N ASP A 168 8.83 1.09 -7.07
CA ASP A 168 10.16 0.56 -6.77
C ASP A 168 10.19 -0.10 -5.38
N ASP A 169 10.90 -1.23 -5.29
CA ASP A 169 11.13 -2.08 -4.13
C ASP A 169 9.90 -2.78 -3.53
N TRP A 170 8.75 -2.66 -4.19
CA TRP A 170 7.59 -3.50 -3.95
C TRP A 170 7.67 -4.79 -4.78
N VAL A 171 7.12 -5.87 -4.25
CA VAL A 171 7.10 -7.19 -4.89
C VAL A 171 5.67 -7.74 -4.87
N LEU A 172 5.26 -8.34 -6.00
CA LEU A 172 4.02 -9.09 -6.10
C LEU A 172 4.30 -10.58 -5.94
N LEU A 173 3.69 -11.20 -4.95
CA LEU A 173 3.80 -12.64 -4.75
C LEU A 173 2.78 -13.34 -5.64
N THR A 174 3.25 -14.27 -6.46
CA THR A 174 2.46 -15.00 -7.46
C THR A 174 2.64 -16.51 -7.31
N TYR A 175 1.72 -17.29 -7.88
CA TYR A 175 1.91 -18.74 -7.99
C TYR A 175 2.88 -19.08 -9.14
N PRO A 176 3.68 -20.15 -9.01
CA PRO A 176 4.41 -20.72 -10.14
C PRO A 176 3.49 -20.99 -11.34
N LYS A 177 3.97 -20.69 -12.55
CA LYS A 177 3.24 -20.98 -13.78
C LYS A 177 3.17 -22.49 -13.96
N VAL A 178 1.96 -23.05 -13.99
CA VAL A 178 1.77 -24.46 -14.38
C VAL A 178 1.85 -24.55 -15.89
N GLU A 179 2.88 -25.23 -16.40
CA GLU A 179 2.92 -25.62 -17.80
C GLU A 179 1.79 -26.62 -18.05
N LYS A 180 0.70 -26.17 -18.68
CA LYS A 180 -0.29 -27.10 -19.23
C LYS A 180 0.42 -27.92 -20.31
N LYS A 181 0.79 -29.17 -20.01
CA LYS A 181 1.12 -30.17 -21.04
C LYS A 181 -0.11 -30.27 -21.95
N LYS A 182 -0.07 -29.63 -23.13
CA LYS A 182 -1.09 -29.83 -24.15
C LYS A 182 -1.00 -31.29 -24.59
N ASN A 183 -1.94 -32.13 -24.15
CA ASN A 183 -2.13 -33.45 -24.76
C ASN A 183 -2.44 -33.23 -26.24
N GLU A 184 -1.67 -33.87 -27.12
CA GLU A 184 -1.75 -33.68 -28.58
C GLU A 184 -3.11 -34.10 -29.17
N GLU A 185 -3.98 -34.76 -28.41
CA GLU A 185 -5.34 -35.16 -28.83
C GLU A 185 -6.42 -34.08 -28.69
N GLN A 186 -6.15 -32.96 -28.00
CA GLN A 186 -7.10 -31.82 -27.96
C GLN A 186 -6.86 -30.76 -29.04
N LYS A 187 -5.92 -30.99 -29.96
CA LYS A 187 -5.60 -30.03 -31.03
C LYS A 187 -6.71 -29.86 -32.07
N GLU A 188 -7.61 -30.84 -32.24
CA GLU A 188 -8.66 -30.75 -33.28
C GLU A 188 -10.02 -30.24 -32.79
N LYS A 189 -10.20 -29.94 -31.50
CA LYS A 189 -11.45 -29.33 -30.97
C LYS A 189 -11.30 -27.91 -30.43
N VAL A 190 -10.08 -27.38 -30.34
CA VAL A 190 -9.84 -26.01 -29.85
C VAL A 190 -9.89 -24.98 -30.99
N ASP A 191 -9.66 -25.39 -32.25
CA ASP A 191 -9.61 -24.50 -33.41
C ASP A 191 -10.97 -23.93 -33.88
N GLN A 192 -12.07 -24.14 -33.14
CA GLN A 192 -13.38 -23.54 -33.44
C GLN A 192 -14.02 -22.77 -32.27
N LYS A 193 -13.27 -22.54 -31.18
CA LYS A 193 -13.78 -21.81 -30.01
C LYS A 193 -12.80 -20.80 -29.39
N GLU A 194 -11.78 -20.38 -30.14
CA GLU A 194 -10.88 -19.27 -29.77
C GLU A 194 -11.12 -18.03 -30.64
N GLU A 195 -12.41 -17.69 -30.87
CA GLU A 195 -12.85 -16.33 -31.22
C GLU A 195 -13.92 -15.83 -30.22
N GLU A 196 -13.91 -16.35 -28.98
CA GLU A 196 -14.47 -15.61 -27.85
C GLU A 196 -13.38 -14.67 -27.34
N GLU A 197 -13.72 -13.38 -27.31
CA GLU A 197 -12.87 -12.25 -26.93
C GLU A 197 -11.88 -12.64 -25.82
N ALA A 198 -10.58 -12.49 -26.09
CA ALA A 198 -9.56 -12.59 -25.05
C ALA A 198 -9.84 -11.50 -24.02
N GLU A 199 -10.60 -11.86 -22.99
CA GLU A 199 -10.91 -11.03 -21.84
C GLU A 199 -9.55 -10.58 -21.27
N VAL A 200 -9.29 -9.27 -21.29
CA VAL A 200 -8.02 -8.71 -20.83
C VAL A 200 -7.89 -9.07 -19.34
N GLU A 201 -7.02 -10.03 -19.02
CA GLU A 201 -6.80 -10.41 -17.62
C GLU A 201 -6.22 -9.22 -16.86
N LEU A 202 -7.05 -8.59 -16.01
CA LEU A 202 -6.62 -7.47 -15.19
C LEU A 202 -5.48 -7.88 -14.25
N PRO A 203 -4.41 -7.08 -14.14
CA PRO A 203 -3.33 -7.34 -13.20
C PRO A 203 -3.84 -7.33 -11.76
N ASN A 204 -3.33 -8.24 -10.92
CA ASN A 204 -3.76 -8.36 -9.52
C ASN A 204 -3.54 -7.06 -8.73
N TRP A 205 -2.45 -6.34 -9.02
CA TRP A 205 -2.18 -5.01 -8.46
C TRP A 205 -1.72 -4.05 -9.55
N VAL A 206 -2.21 -2.82 -9.47
CA VAL A 206 -1.79 -1.69 -10.30
C VAL A 206 -1.21 -0.61 -9.39
N TYR A 207 -0.05 -0.09 -9.75
CA TYR A 207 0.49 1.11 -9.14
C TYR A 207 -0.02 2.36 -9.88
N SER A 208 -0.57 3.32 -9.16
CA SER A 208 -1.01 4.60 -9.72
C SER A 208 -1.01 5.70 -8.66
N GLY A 209 -0.46 6.87 -8.97
CA GLY A 209 -0.79 8.09 -8.21
C GLY A 209 -0.49 8.05 -6.73
N ALA A 210 0.69 7.54 -6.39
CA ALA A 210 1.12 7.30 -5.04
C ALA A 210 0.28 6.27 -4.25
N ALA A 211 -0.36 5.34 -4.96
CA ALA A 211 -1.21 4.31 -4.37
C ALA A 211 -1.09 2.97 -5.12
N PHE A 212 -1.43 1.90 -4.42
CA PHE A 212 -1.60 0.56 -5.00
C PHE A 212 -3.07 0.18 -5.03
N PHE A 213 -3.46 -0.50 -6.09
CA PHE A 213 -4.84 -0.78 -6.47
C PHE A 213 -4.98 -2.27 -6.74
N ASN A 214 -5.76 -3.00 -5.94
CA ASN A 214 -6.00 -4.42 -6.11
C ASN A 214 -7.33 -4.67 -6.82
N ALA A 215 -7.29 -5.38 -7.95
CA ALA A 215 -8.48 -5.66 -8.78
C ALA A 215 -8.95 -7.12 -8.74
N ARG A 216 -8.06 -8.06 -8.39
CA ARG A 216 -8.33 -9.50 -8.25
C ARG A 216 -7.64 -10.05 -6.99
N ASP A 217 -8.25 -11.10 -6.45
CA ASP A 217 -7.90 -11.72 -5.16
C ASP A 217 -6.53 -12.42 -5.16
N GLN A 218 -5.94 -12.56 -3.95
CA GLN A 218 -4.84 -13.48 -3.58
C GLN A 218 -3.39 -13.20 -3.99
N ALA A 219 -3.04 -12.07 -4.63
CA ALA A 219 -1.62 -11.72 -4.76
C ALA A 219 -1.19 -10.82 -3.59
N PRO A 220 -0.36 -11.25 -2.64
CA PRO A 220 0.24 -10.34 -1.68
C PRO A 220 1.15 -9.32 -2.36
N LEU A 221 1.08 -8.09 -1.88
CA LEU A 221 1.96 -6.98 -2.22
C LEU A 221 2.87 -6.74 -1.00
N VAL A 222 4.18 -6.88 -1.18
CA VAL A 222 5.12 -6.92 -0.06
C VAL A 222 6.32 -6.02 -0.24
N ARG A 223 6.93 -5.61 0.87
CA ARG A 223 8.07 -4.69 0.89
C ARG A 223 9.00 -4.90 2.09
N LYS A 224 10.31 -4.86 1.84
CA LYS A 224 11.33 -4.71 2.88
C LYS A 224 11.37 -3.26 3.36
N THR A 225 11.09 -3.01 4.64
CA THR A 225 10.75 -1.66 5.14
C THR A 225 11.52 -1.24 6.39
N ASP A 226 12.37 -2.12 6.93
CA ASP A 226 13.14 -1.88 8.16
C ASP A 226 12.26 -1.43 9.35
N LEU A 227 11.15 -2.16 9.60
CA LEU A 227 10.25 -1.88 10.71
C LEU A 227 11.02 -1.81 12.05
N PRO A 228 10.83 -0.75 12.86
CA PRO A 228 11.47 -0.65 14.18
C PRO A 228 10.84 -1.64 15.17
N ASP A 229 11.50 -1.96 16.29
CA ASP A 229 10.91 -2.81 17.34
C ASP A 229 9.65 -2.17 17.97
N THR A 230 9.70 -0.87 18.19
CA THR A 230 8.59 -0.09 18.74
C THR A 230 8.19 0.95 17.71
N GLY A 231 7.02 0.75 17.12
CA GLY A 231 6.65 1.45 15.90
C GLY A 231 5.16 1.63 15.70
N ARG A 232 4.87 2.31 14.61
CA ARG A 232 3.53 2.59 14.11
C ARG A 232 3.52 2.39 12.61
N LEU A 233 2.56 1.61 12.11
CA LEU A 233 2.19 1.49 10.72
C LEU A 233 0.85 2.20 10.52
N GLN A 234 0.86 3.33 9.82
CA GLN A 234 -0.35 4.07 9.47
C GLN A 234 -0.55 4.02 7.95
N PHE A 235 -1.79 3.84 7.49
CA PHE A 235 -2.13 3.94 6.07
C PHE A 235 -3.60 4.30 5.85
N GLU A 236 -3.91 4.74 4.65
CA GLU A 236 -5.29 4.90 4.19
C GLU A 236 -5.66 3.74 3.28
N VAL A 237 -6.86 3.20 3.49
CA VAL A 237 -7.46 2.18 2.66
C VAL A 237 -8.83 2.64 2.18
N SER A 238 -9.06 2.54 0.88
CA SER A 238 -10.41 2.61 0.29
C SER A 238 -10.78 1.23 -0.25
N TRP A 239 -12.03 0.81 -0.13
CA TRP A 239 -12.44 -0.52 -0.55
C TRP A 239 -13.83 -0.56 -1.18
N LYS A 240 -14.06 -1.59 -2.01
CA LYS A 240 -15.35 -2.01 -2.54
C LYS A 240 -15.52 -3.52 -2.29
N GLY A 241 -16.71 -3.93 -1.88
CA GLY A 241 -16.98 -5.25 -1.30
C GLY A 241 -16.71 -5.28 0.21
N ARG A 242 -17.02 -6.40 0.86
CA ARG A 242 -16.79 -6.55 2.30
C ARG A 242 -15.29 -6.46 2.61
N LEU A 243 -14.86 -5.47 3.41
CA LEU A 243 -13.44 -5.29 3.72
C LEU A 243 -12.85 -6.54 4.39
N ASN A 244 -11.83 -7.10 3.75
CA ASN A 244 -11.02 -8.16 4.28
C ASN A 244 -9.58 -8.00 3.76
N LEU A 245 -8.76 -7.38 4.59
CA LEU A 245 -7.37 -7.04 4.27
C LEU A 245 -6.46 -7.63 5.32
N ASN A 246 -5.49 -8.45 4.91
CA ASN A 246 -4.42 -8.91 5.80
C ASN A 246 -3.24 -7.96 5.68
N ILE A 247 -2.66 -7.61 6.83
CA ILE A 247 -1.47 -6.76 6.96
C ILE A 247 -0.43 -7.55 7.76
N ALA A 248 0.64 -7.96 7.10
CA ALA A 248 1.77 -8.58 7.75
C ALA A 248 2.76 -7.50 8.23
N VAL A 249 3.19 -7.61 9.48
CA VAL A 249 4.25 -6.80 10.08
C VAL A 249 5.28 -7.72 10.73
N HIS A 250 6.53 -7.24 10.78
CA HIS A 250 7.67 -8.04 11.24
C HIS A 250 7.81 -9.36 10.48
N ALA A 251 7.44 -9.37 9.20
CA ALA A 251 7.61 -10.51 8.32
C ALA A 251 9.09 -10.68 7.95
N ASP A 252 9.58 -11.90 8.04
CA ASP A 252 10.94 -12.26 7.61
C ASP A 252 10.99 -12.69 6.13
N PHE A 253 9.86 -13.17 5.60
CA PHE A 253 9.74 -13.80 4.29
C PHE A 253 10.73 -14.96 4.08
N ILE A 254 10.86 -15.78 5.11
CA ILE A 254 11.62 -17.03 5.10
C ILE A 254 10.63 -18.19 5.23
N ARG A 255 10.86 -19.27 4.48
CA ARG A 255 10.06 -20.49 4.61
C ARG A 255 10.91 -21.75 4.44
N PRO A 256 10.48 -22.88 5.03
CA PRO A 256 11.13 -24.17 4.80
C PRO A 256 10.83 -24.68 3.38
N ILE A 257 11.83 -25.35 2.80
CA ILE A 257 11.72 -26.12 1.57
C ILE A 257 11.22 -27.51 1.97
N ILE A 258 9.97 -27.83 1.64
CA ILE A 258 9.41 -29.16 1.87
C ILE A 258 9.90 -30.05 0.71
N PRO A 259 10.65 -31.14 0.96
CA PRO A 259 11.02 -32.09 -0.09
C PRO A 259 9.75 -32.70 -0.70
N GLU A 260 9.69 -32.79 -2.02
CA GLU A 260 8.64 -33.60 -2.69
C GLU A 260 8.83 -35.05 -2.22
N ILE A 261 7.84 -35.59 -1.50
CA ILE A 261 7.79 -37.02 -1.21
C ILE A 261 7.45 -37.68 -2.54
N ASP A 262 8.44 -38.29 -3.19
CA ASP A 262 8.20 -39.20 -4.31
C ASP A 262 7.21 -40.25 -3.81
N GLY A 263 6.05 -40.33 -4.46
CA GLY A 263 4.96 -41.22 -4.07
C GLY A 263 5.43 -42.66 -4.03
N GLY A 264 5.79 -43.13 -2.82
CA GLY A 264 5.96 -44.53 -2.54
C GLY A 264 4.62 -45.22 -2.76
N GLU A 265 4.63 -46.20 -3.64
CA GLU A 265 3.51 -47.08 -3.95
C GLU A 265 2.84 -47.51 -2.64
N GLU A 266 1.54 -47.17 -2.50
CA GLU A 266 0.70 -47.76 -1.47
C GLU A 266 0.63 -49.27 -1.77
N GLU A 267 1.43 -50.07 -1.06
CA GLU A 267 1.21 -51.52 -1.01
C GLU A 267 -0.17 -51.75 -0.39
N GLU A 268 -1.11 -52.17 -1.23
CA GLU A 268 -2.42 -52.68 -0.83
C GLU A 268 -2.22 -53.84 0.16
N GLY A 269 -2.38 -53.56 1.44
CA GLY A 269 -2.49 -54.58 2.49
C GLY A 269 -3.82 -55.32 2.36
N GLU A 270 -3.75 -56.60 1.98
CA GLU A 270 -4.86 -57.55 1.91
C GLU A 270 -5.73 -57.56 3.17
N GLU A 271 -7.05 -57.61 2.95
CA GLU A 271 -8.07 -57.89 3.96
C GLU A 271 -7.84 -59.27 4.62
N ALA A 272 -7.86 -59.31 5.96
CA ALA A 272 -8.19 -60.52 6.71
C ALA A 272 -9.21 -60.19 7.82
N ALA A 273 -10.31 -60.93 7.76
CA ALA A 273 -11.54 -60.80 8.54
C ALA A 273 -11.37 -61.17 10.05
N PRO A 274 -12.39 -60.91 10.91
CA PRO A 274 -12.26 -60.90 12.37
C PRO A 274 -12.50 -62.28 12.99
N SER A 275 -11.90 -62.53 14.16
CA SER A 275 -12.30 -63.61 15.06
C SER A 275 -12.32 -63.14 16.52
N GLU A 276 -13.42 -63.49 17.18
CA GLU A 276 -13.83 -63.20 18.55
C GLU A 276 -13.08 -64.07 19.60
N ASP A 277 -13.05 -63.52 20.83
CA ASP A 277 -13.02 -64.13 22.18
C ASP A 277 -11.94 -65.18 22.55
N ASP A 278 -11.11 -64.87 23.57
CA ASP A 278 -11.31 -65.38 24.94
C ASP A 278 -10.19 -64.96 25.93
N ASP A 279 -10.57 -65.08 27.21
CA ASP A 279 -10.05 -64.60 28.49
C ASP A 279 -8.68 -65.14 28.98
N GLU A 280 -8.22 -64.56 30.11
CA GLU A 280 -7.15 -64.97 31.05
C GLU A 280 -5.76 -64.28 31.03
N SER A 281 -5.56 -63.41 32.04
CA SER A 281 -4.28 -63.15 32.73
C SER A 281 -3.93 -64.34 33.66
N PRO A 282 -2.65 -64.62 34.09
CA PRO A 282 -1.74 -63.62 34.66
C PRO A 282 -0.21 -63.80 34.49
N GLU A 283 0.50 -62.68 34.72
CA GLU A 283 1.86 -62.49 35.25
C GLU A 283 2.99 -63.50 34.89
N LYS A 284 4.03 -62.98 34.20
CA LYS A 284 5.43 -63.10 34.66
C LYS A 284 6.38 -62.17 33.92
N LYS A 285 7.10 -61.36 34.71
CA LYS A 285 8.31 -60.63 34.33
C LYS A 285 9.38 -61.59 33.79
N LYS A 286 10.02 -61.20 32.68
CA LYS A 286 11.43 -61.48 32.42
C LYS A 286 11.99 -60.38 31.53
N ASP A 287 12.99 -59.71 32.06
CA ASP A 287 13.86 -58.76 31.40
C ASP A 287 14.67 -59.49 30.32
N GLU A 288 14.54 -59.05 29.06
CA GLU A 288 15.57 -59.25 28.03
C GLU A 288 15.78 -57.90 27.34
N GLU A 289 17.00 -57.39 27.50
CA GLU A 289 17.53 -56.17 26.90
C GLU A 289 17.60 -56.37 25.37
N GLU A 290 16.69 -55.76 24.63
CA GLU A 290 16.91 -55.47 23.21
C GLU A 290 17.62 -54.12 23.11
N GLU A 291 18.91 -54.17 22.77
CA GLU A 291 19.67 -53.04 22.24
C GLU A 291 18.98 -52.51 20.98
N THR A 292 18.07 -51.55 21.16
CA THR A 292 17.64 -50.66 20.10
C THR A 292 18.79 -49.69 19.87
N LYS A 293 19.48 -49.88 18.75
CA LYS A 293 20.39 -48.88 18.20
C LYS A 293 19.59 -47.60 18.02
N GLU A 294 19.90 -46.57 18.81
CA GLU A 294 19.56 -45.20 18.51
C GLU A 294 20.18 -44.88 17.14
N ASP A 295 19.35 -44.88 16.10
CA ASP A 295 19.70 -44.28 14.83
C ASP A 295 19.72 -42.76 15.06
N ASP A 296 20.89 -42.25 15.46
CA ASP A 296 21.23 -40.82 15.53
C ASP A 296 21.36 -40.26 14.10
N SER A 297 20.30 -40.37 13.32
CA SER A 297 20.08 -39.55 12.16
C SER A 297 19.01 -38.53 12.54
N GLY A 298 19.40 -37.52 13.31
CA GLY A 298 18.59 -36.31 13.42
C GLY A 298 18.25 -35.84 12.00
N ASP A 299 16.95 -35.77 11.69
CA ASP A 299 16.48 -35.28 10.41
C ASP A 299 17.21 -33.96 10.08
N PRO A 300 17.83 -33.83 8.90
CA PRO A 300 18.59 -32.63 8.57
C PRO A 300 17.63 -31.44 8.65
N ALA A 301 18.02 -30.43 9.44
CA ALA A 301 17.24 -29.21 9.60
C ALA A 301 16.73 -28.70 8.23
N PRO A 302 15.46 -28.30 8.12
CA PRO A 302 14.87 -27.96 6.85
C PRO A 302 15.69 -26.85 6.16
N LYS A 303 15.98 -27.02 4.87
CA LYS A 303 16.58 -25.94 4.09
C LYS A 303 15.55 -24.83 3.94
N HIS A 304 16.00 -23.57 3.95
CA HIS A 304 15.11 -22.41 3.89
C HIS A 304 15.27 -21.66 2.57
N GLU A 305 14.16 -21.11 2.08
CA GLU A 305 14.11 -20.16 0.98
C GLU A 305 13.83 -18.75 1.53
N ILE A 306 14.52 -17.74 1.00
CA ILE A 306 14.37 -16.34 1.41
C ILE A 306 13.86 -15.56 0.20
N LEU A 307 12.69 -14.92 0.32
CA LEU A 307 12.05 -14.19 -0.78
C LEU A 307 12.98 -13.14 -1.40
N TRP A 308 13.72 -12.42 -0.55
CA TRP A 308 14.51 -11.27 -0.98
C TRP A 308 15.74 -11.65 -1.80
N ASP A 309 16.18 -12.91 -1.73
CA ASP A 309 17.28 -13.42 -2.56
C ASP A 309 16.83 -13.65 -4.01
N LEU A 310 15.52 -13.73 -4.25
CA LEU A 310 14.91 -13.87 -5.58
C LEU A 310 14.66 -12.51 -6.27
N LYS A 311 14.79 -11.39 -5.54
CA LYS A 311 14.50 -10.05 -6.06
C LYS A 311 15.65 -9.52 -6.90
N GLU A 312 15.38 -9.18 -8.16
CA GLU A 312 16.38 -8.58 -9.05
C GLU A 312 16.14 -7.08 -9.26
N GLY A 313 17.13 -6.25 -8.93
CA GLY A 313 17.02 -4.79 -9.06
C GLY A 313 15.91 -4.19 -8.19
N ASN A 314 15.48 -2.96 -8.52
CA ASN A 314 14.53 -2.21 -7.68
C ASN A 314 13.15 -2.04 -8.30
N ALA A 315 12.93 -2.39 -9.57
CA ALA A 315 11.61 -2.24 -10.18
C ALA A 315 10.59 -3.20 -9.55
N LEU A 316 9.30 -2.81 -9.60
CA LEU A 316 8.19 -3.71 -9.26
C LEU A 316 8.27 -4.99 -10.09
N GLN A 317 8.27 -6.13 -9.41
CA GLN A 317 8.39 -7.43 -10.04
C GLN A 317 7.47 -8.46 -9.39
N SER A 318 7.03 -9.42 -10.20
CA SER A 318 6.28 -10.59 -9.75
C SER A 318 7.25 -11.72 -9.47
N ILE A 319 7.23 -12.24 -8.24
CA ILE A 319 8.05 -13.39 -7.83
C ILE A 319 7.12 -14.59 -7.61
N PRO A 320 7.41 -15.77 -8.21
CA PRO A 320 6.64 -16.99 -8.01
C PRO A 320 6.93 -17.57 -6.62
N TRP A 321 6.31 -16.98 -5.60
CA TRP A 321 6.49 -17.34 -4.20
C TRP A 321 5.35 -18.20 -3.66
N LEU A 322 4.11 -18.05 -4.10
CA LEU A 322 2.97 -18.72 -3.45
C LEU A 322 2.93 -20.24 -3.75
N GLN A 323 2.55 -21.05 -2.76
CA GLN A 323 2.35 -22.50 -2.91
C GLN A 323 0.85 -22.81 -3.03
N ARG A 324 0.48 -23.71 -3.96
CA ARG A 324 -0.93 -24.09 -4.18
C ARG A 324 -1.48 -24.99 -3.08
N ASP A 325 -0.65 -25.92 -2.62
CA ASP A 325 -1.06 -26.97 -1.68
C ASP A 325 -0.90 -26.54 -0.21
N ASN A 326 -0.17 -25.44 0.03
CA ASN A 326 0.08 -24.86 1.33
C ASN A 326 -0.41 -23.41 1.39
N THR A 327 -1.69 -23.24 1.69
CA THR A 327 -2.32 -21.94 1.81
C THR A 327 -2.35 -21.49 3.28
N GLY A 328 -1.53 -20.52 3.64
CA GLY A 328 -1.48 -20.00 5.00
C GLY A 328 -0.62 -18.75 5.14
N HIS A 329 -0.83 -18.00 6.21
CA HIS A 329 -0.08 -16.77 6.48
C HIS A 329 1.43 -17.04 6.62
N SER A 330 1.85 -18.11 7.32
CA SER A 330 3.27 -18.46 7.45
C SER A 330 3.91 -18.76 6.09
N TYR A 331 3.26 -19.53 5.22
CA TYR A 331 3.80 -19.82 3.87
C TYR A 331 3.86 -18.60 2.96
N THR A 332 3.05 -17.58 3.26
CA THR A 332 2.99 -16.34 2.48
C THR A 332 4.01 -15.31 2.94
N PHE A 333 4.05 -15.06 4.26
CA PHE A 333 4.81 -13.96 4.86
C PHE A 333 6.03 -14.43 5.66
N GLY A 334 6.22 -15.73 5.78
CA GLY A 334 7.16 -16.32 6.73
C GLY A 334 6.70 -16.09 8.17
N SER A 335 7.65 -16.11 9.10
CA SER A 335 7.37 -15.79 10.49
C SER A 335 7.03 -14.32 10.64
N SER A 336 5.85 -14.05 11.18
CA SER A 336 5.24 -12.72 11.14
C SER A 336 4.10 -12.56 12.13
N TYR A 337 3.69 -11.30 12.34
CA TYR A 337 2.37 -10.98 12.85
C TYR A 337 1.46 -10.53 11.71
N VAL A 338 0.29 -11.14 11.59
CA VAL A 338 -0.68 -10.80 10.55
C VAL A 338 -1.96 -10.27 11.16
N LEU A 339 -2.25 -8.99 10.92
CA LEU A 339 -3.53 -8.38 11.24
C LEU A 339 -4.52 -8.67 10.11
N ASN A 340 -5.60 -9.39 10.41
CA ASN A 340 -6.78 -9.41 9.57
C ASN A 340 -7.68 -8.21 9.93
N LEU A 341 -7.77 -7.25 9.02
CA LEU A 341 -8.60 -6.07 9.12
C LEU A 341 -9.99 -6.35 8.52
N SER A 342 -10.99 -6.33 9.39
CA SER A 342 -12.41 -6.47 9.07
C SER A 342 -13.25 -5.80 10.17
N SER A 343 -14.58 -5.90 10.09
CA SER A 343 -15.47 -5.42 11.17
C SER A 343 -15.11 -5.98 12.54
N TYR A 344 -14.49 -7.16 12.60
CA TYR A 344 -14.01 -7.79 13.82
C TYR A 344 -12.55 -8.23 13.66
N SER A 345 -11.68 -7.23 13.68
CA SER A 345 -10.26 -7.41 13.39
C SER A 345 -9.59 -8.41 14.34
N SER A 346 -8.68 -9.21 13.80
CA SER A 346 -7.98 -10.28 14.52
C SER A 346 -6.49 -10.23 14.21
N LEU A 347 -5.66 -10.57 15.19
CA LEU A 347 -4.21 -10.64 15.01
C LEU A 347 -3.76 -12.09 15.13
N TYR A 348 -2.86 -12.51 14.26
CA TYR A 348 -2.28 -13.85 14.23
C TYR A 348 -0.78 -13.76 14.40
N ARG A 349 -0.20 -14.65 15.22
CA ARG A 349 1.21 -14.99 15.20
C ARG A 349 1.39 -16.15 14.22
N CYS A 350 2.35 -16.02 13.32
CA CYS A 350 2.66 -17.00 12.29
C CYS A 350 4.13 -17.37 12.42
N GLU A 351 4.41 -18.66 12.54
CA GLU A 351 5.76 -19.23 12.70
C GLU A 351 5.81 -20.59 11.97
N PHE A 352 6.99 -21.21 11.99
CA PHE A 352 7.19 -22.61 11.65
C PHE A 352 7.71 -23.35 12.89
N ASP A 353 7.30 -24.60 13.08
CA ASP A 353 7.96 -25.46 14.06
C ASP A 353 9.29 -26.01 13.52
N ASP A 354 10.02 -26.75 14.35
CA ASP A 354 11.34 -27.32 14.00
C ASP A 354 11.30 -28.23 12.77
N ASN A 355 10.12 -28.78 12.44
CA ASN A 355 9.90 -29.65 11.28
C ASN A 355 9.48 -28.85 10.03
N GLY A 356 9.42 -27.52 10.13
CA GLY A 356 8.99 -26.65 9.03
C GLY A 356 7.48 -26.63 8.79
N LYS A 357 6.67 -27.11 9.73
CA LYS A 357 5.21 -27.05 9.61
C LYS A 357 4.70 -25.71 10.15
N ALA A 358 3.81 -25.07 9.38
CA ALA A 358 3.26 -23.78 9.75
C ALA A 358 2.44 -23.84 11.05
N GLN A 359 2.78 -22.96 11.99
CA GLN A 359 2.04 -22.74 13.24
C GLN A 359 1.39 -21.35 13.17
N ILE A 360 0.06 -21.32 13.22
CA ILE A 360 -0.73 -20.08 13.16
C ILE A 360 -1.58 -19.99 14.41
N VAL A 361 -1.26 -19.02 15.27
CA VAL A 361 -1.97 -18.80 16.53
C VAL A 361 -2.69 -17.47 16.47
N ARG A 362 -4.02 -17.49 16.57
CA ARG A 362 -4.80 -16.25 16.75
C ARG A 362 -4.57 -15.74 18.17
N LEU A 363 -4.20 -14.47 18.30
CA LEU A 363 -4.04 -13.84 19.59
C LEU A 363 -5.37 -13.37 20.15
N ASP A 364 -5.56 -13.63 21.43
CA ASP A 364 -6.70 -13.12 22.19
C ASP A 364 -6.43 -11.71 22.72
N GLY A 365 -7.50 -10.92 22.76
CA GLY A 365 -7.42 -9.53 23.16
C GLY A 365 -8.77 -8.83 23.00
N PRO A 366 -9.02 -7.74 23.75
CA PRO A 366 -10.28 -7.03 23.65
C PRO A 366 -10.35 -6.29 22.32
N ARG A 367 -11.51 -6.41 21.67
CA ARG A 367 -11.80 -5.89 20.34
C ARG A 367 -13.24 -5.40 20.26
N VAL A 368 -13.45 -4.33 19.52
CA VAL A 368 -14.73 -3.65 19.35
C VAL A 368 -15.14 -3.77 17.90
N SER A 369 -16.41 -4.11 17.65
CA SER A 369 -16.93 -4.18 16.28
C SER A 369 -16.86 -2.81 15.61
N GLN A 370 -16.39 -2.79 14.38
CA GLN A 370 -16.23 -1.58 13.58
C GLN A 370 -17.32 -1.55 12.52
N SER A 371 -18.01 -0.40 12.40
CA SER A 371 -19.01 -0.18 11.36
C SER A 371 -18.31 0.13 10.04
N LEU A 372 -18.00 -0.92 9.29
CA LEU A 372 -17.37 -0.84 7.97
C LEU A 372 -18.40 -1.29 6.91
N SER A 373 -18.82 -0.35 6.08
CA SER A 373 -19.75 -0.60 4.96
C SER A 373 -19.11 -1.44 3.85
N GLU A 374 -19.92 -1.92 2.90
CA GLU A 374 -19.43 -2.64 1.70
C GLU A 374 -18.59 -1.76 0.77
N THR A 375 -18.62 -0.45 0.93
CA THR A 375 -17.71 0.47 0.23
C THR A 375 -17.40 1.59 1.20
N GLY A 376 -16.14 1.99 1.27
CA GLY A 376 -15.72 3.00 2.22
C GLY A 376 -14.25 3.36 2.13
N THR A 377 -13.86 4.32 2.95
CA THR A 377 -12.47 4.71 3.17
C THR A 377 -12.20 4.79 4.67
N ALA A 378 -10.99 4.39 5.09
CA ALA A 378 -10.57 4.48 6.47
C ALA A 378 -9.07 4.76 6.59
N THR A 379 -8.71 5.50 7.64
CA THR A 379 -7.33 5.58 8.12
C THR A 379 -7.11 4.49 9.16
N VAL A 380 -6.14 3.62 8.91
CA VAL A 380 -5.73 2.53 9.81
C VAL A 380 -4.44 2.93 10.51
N ASP A 381 -4.40 2.75 11.83
CA ASP A 381 -3.23 3.02 12.67
C ASP A 381 -2.95 1.81 13.57
N LEU A 382 -1.99 1.00 13.18
CA LEU A 382 -1.48 -0.13 13.96
C LEU A 382 -0.21 0.30 14.68
N ARG A 383 -0.25 0.33 16.01
CA ARG A 383 0.91 0.59 16.86
C ARG A 383 1.37 -0.70 17.51
N PHE A 384 2.68 -0.87 17.62
CA PHE A 384 3.28 -2.09 18.12
C PHE A 384 4.55 -1.83 18.93
N ASP A 385 4.73 -2.65 19.95
CA ASP A 385 5.98 -2.76 20.70
C ASP A 385 6.36 -4.24 20.73
N ARG A 386 7.19 -4.66 19.79
CA ARG A 386 7.61 -6.06 19.63
C ARG A 386 8.30 -6.60 20.88
N ARG A 387 9.07 -5.77 21.59
CA ARG A 387 9.76 -6.18 22.83
C ARG A 387 8.77 -6.46 23.95
N LYS A 388 7.72 -5.65 24.04
CA LYS A 388 6.59 -5.90 24.96
C LYS A 388 5.53 -6.84 24.38
N ARG A 389 5.73 -7.29 23.13
CA ARG A 389 4.82 -8.13 22.34
C ARG A 389 3.39 -7.58 22.32
N PHE A 390 3.29 -6.26 22.19
CA PHE A 390 2.05 -5.53 22.34
C PHE A 390 1.63 -4.91 21.01
N PHE A 391 0.33 -4.95 20.74
CA PHE A 391 -0.27 -4.34 19.55
C PHE A 391 -1.55 -3.60 19.94
N ILE A 392 -1.79 -2.45 19.31
CA ILE A 392 -3.04 -1.71 19.44
C ILE A 392 -3.43 -1.12 18.09
N LEU A 393 -4.71 -1.25 17.76
CA LEU A 393 -5.28 -0.87 16.47
C LEU A 393 -6.30 0.25 16.67
N TYR A 394 -6.16 1.29 15.86
CA TYR A 394 -7.17 2.33 15.68
C TYR A 394 -7.64 2.38 14.23
N ILE A 395 -8.95 2.63 14.05
CA ILE A 395 -9.56 2.88 12.75
C ILE A 395 -10.28 4.22 12.81
N ASN A 396 -9.97 5.13 11.88
CA ASN A 396 -10.49 6.49 11.86
C ASN A 396 -10.28 7.21 13.22
N GLY A 397 -9.14 6.94 13.86
CA GLY A 397 -8.79 7.47 15.18
C GLY A 397 -9.52 6.79 16.36
N ASN A 398 -10.49 5.90 16.13
CA ASN A 398 -11.21 5.16 17.18
C ASN A 398 -10.44 3.91 17.60
N TYR A 399 -10.45 3.59 18.90
CA TYR A 399 -9.91 2.32 19.38
C TYR A 399 -10.71 1.16 18.79
N ALA A 400 -10.01 0.20 18.17
CA ALA A 400 -10.63 -0.97 17.56
C ALA A 400 -10.25 -2.26 18.30
N ALA A 401 -8.98 -2.47 18.61
CA ALA A 401 -8.52 -3.68 19.29
C ALA A 401 -7.14 -3.52 19.91
N GLN A 402 -6.79 -4.42 20.83
CA GLN A 402 -5.43 -4.56 21.36
C GLN A 402 -5.10 -6.03 21.63
N TRP A 403 -3.82 -6.37 21.58
CA TRP A 403 -3.31 -7.71 21.84
C TRP A 403 -2.01 -7.66 22.62
N THR A 404 -1.75 -8.70 23.39
CA THR A 404 -0.43 -8.97 24.00
C THR A 404 -0.12 -10.43 23.80
N ASP A 405 1.01 -10.72 23.18
CA ASP A 405 1.43 -12.10 22.95
C ASP A 405 1.97 -12.72 24.23
N PRO A 406 1.41 -13.85 24.71
CA PRO A 406 1.95 -14.54 25.86
C PRO A 406 3.29 -15.23 25.57
N GLN A 407 3.56 -15.62 24.32
CA GLN A 407 4.75 -16.37 23.94
C GLN A 407 5.85 -15.44 23.41
N ALA A 408 7.11 -15.87 23.49
CA ALA A 408 8.21 -15.13 22.91
C ALA A 408 8.15 -15.31 21.38
N PHE A 409 8.24 -14.21 20.64
CA PHE A 409 8.43 -14.22 19.19
C PHE A 409 9.89 -13.86 18.94
N GLU A 410 10.72 -14.87 18.69
CA GLU A 410 12.18 -14.73 18.63
C GLU A 410 12.69 -14.23 17.26
N GLU A 411 11.80 -14.23 16.26
CA GLU A 411 12.16 -13.99 14.87
C GLU A 411 12.15 -12.51 14.47
N LYS A 412 13.10 -12.14 13.60
CA LYS A 412 13.56 -10.74 13.45
C LYS A 412 13.09 -10.07 12.18
N GLY A 413 12.00 -10.51 11.57
CA GLY A 413 11.46 -9.88 10.38
C GLY A 413 11.28 -8.36 10.54
N THR A 414 11.61 -7.61 9.49
CA THR A 414 11.48 -6.15 9.43
C THR A 414 10.66 -5.68 8.23
N SER A 415 10.06 -6.64 7.51
CA SER A 415 9.30 -6.37 6.31
C SER A 415 7.80 -6.29 6.60
N MET A 416 7.06 -5.79 5.63
CA MET A 416 5.60 -5.69 5.69
C MET A 416 4.97 -6.25 4.42
N GLY A 417 3.69 -6.61 4.52
CA GLY A 417 2.92 -7.13 3.40
C GLY A 417 1.45 -6.82 3.51
N PHE A 418 0.77 -6.77 2.36
CA PHE A 418 -0.67 -6.58 2.26
C PHE A 418 -1.23 -7.66 1.35
N SER A 419 -2.37 -8.25 1.71
CA SER A 419 -3.12 -9.13 0.80
C SER A 419 -4.60 -8.98 1.07
N SER A 420 -5.40 -8.81 0.01
CA SER A 420 -6.85 -8.85 0.13
C SER A 420 -7.40 -10.24 -0.23
N SER A 421 -8.56 -10.55 0.31
CA SER A 421 -9.29 -11.81 0.07
C SER A 421 -10.79 -11.56 0.06
N GLY A 422 -11.56 -12.48 -0.54
CA GLY A 422 -13.02 -12.48 -0.46
C GLY A 422 -13.68 -11.50 -1.44
N ASN A 423 -13.10 -11.36 -2.64
CA ASN A 423 -13.56 -10.42 -3.68
C ASN A 423 -13.60 -8.96 -3.17
N CYS A 424 -12.68 -8.62 -2.26
CA CYS A 424 -12.51 -7.29 -1.73
C CYS A 424 -11.49 -6.54 -2.59
N LYS A 425 -11.93 -5.41 -3.10
CA LYS A 425 -11.20 -4.56 -4.02
C LYS A 425 -10.63 -3.40 -3.22
N VAL A 426 -9.30 -3.25 -3.14
CA VAL A 426 -8.65 -2.31 -2.20
C VAL A 426 -7.68 -1.33 -2.87
N ARG A 427 -7.74 -0.07 -2.44
CA ARG A 427 -6.76 0.97 -2.72
C ARG A 427 -5.98 1.26 -1.45
N LEU A 428 -4.65 1.17 -1.51
CA LEU A 428 -3.73 1.50 -0.40
C LEU A 428 -2.93 2.75 -0.73
N SER A 429 -2.97 3.75 0.16
CA SER A 429 -2.17 4.98 0.04
C SER A 429 -1.69 5.48 1.40
N ASN A 430 -0.82 6.49 1.40
CA ASN A 430 -0.42 7.20 2.62
C ASN A 430 0.13 6.26 3.71
N ILE A 431 0.96 5.29 3.30
CA ILE A 431 1.62 4.31 4.16
C ILE A 431 2.83 4.96 4.83
N TYR A 432 2.81 5.00 6.15
CA TYR A 432 3.89 5.51 7.00
C TYR A 432 4.32 4.44 8.00
N VAL A 433 5.64 4.30 8.16
CA VAL A 433 6.24 3.55 9.25
C VAL A 433 7.09 4.51 10.08
N THR A 434 6.74 4.69 11.34
CA THR A 434 7.49 5.55 12.28
C THR A 434 7.84 4.78 13.54
N SER A 435 8.86 5.24 14.26
CA SER A 435 9.02 4.82 15.66
C SER A 435 7.85 5.34 16.49
N TRP A 436 7.48 4.59 17.52
CA TRP A 436 6.42 4.97 18.45
C TRP A 436 6.97 4.97 19.86
N ASN A 437 6.54 5.93 20.66
CA ASN A 437 6.96 6.12 22.05
C ASN A 437 6.17 5.25 23.05
N GLY A 438 5.22 4.41 22.60
CA GLY A 438 4.51 3.43 23.43
C GLY A 438 3.15 3.89 23.97
N LEU A 439 2.61 5.01 23.48
CA LEU A 439 1.36 5.62 23.94
C LEU A 439 0.07 5.02 23.40
N ARG A 440 -0.79 4.64 24.34
CA ARG A 440 -2.03 3.90 24.12
C ARG A 440 -3.27 4.77 23.94
N ASP A 441 -3.13 6.09 23.92
CA ASP A 441 -4.27 6.99 23.77
C ASP A 441 -4.64 7.20 22.29
N SER A 442 -5.95 7.26 22.03
CA SER A 442 -6.52 7.51 20.71
C SER A 442 -6.38 8.98 20.30
N ALA A 443 -6.32 9.25 19.00
CA ALA A 443 -6.34 10.63 18.48
C ALA A 443 -7.62 11.38 18.89
N LEU A 444 -8.76 10.68 19.01
CA LEU A 444 -10.03 11.28 19.45
C LEU A 444 -10.00 11.79 20.89
N SER A 445 -9.21 11.15 21.78
CA SER A 445 -9.05 11.65 23.15
C SER A 445 -8.33 13.01 23.23
N MET A 446 -7.78 13.47 22.10
CA MET A 446 -7.16 14.78 21.95
C MET A 446 -8.11 15.84 21.38
N GLU A 447 -9.26 15.46 20.82
CA GLU A 447 -10.23 16.42 20.30
C GLU A 447 -11.22 16.85 21.39
N HIS A 448 -11.50 18.16 21.48
CA HIS A 448 -12.47 18.69 22.44
C HIS A 448 -13.19 19.91 21.85
N GLU A 449 -14.47 20.11 22.20
CA GLU A 449 -15.27 21.22 21.66
C GLU A 449 -14.75 22.58 22.12
N GLU A 450 -14.49 22.72 23.42
CA GLU A 450 -14.16 24.01 24.04
C GLU A 450 -12.70 24.18 24.49
N ARG A 451 -11.85 23.17 24.33
CA ARG A 451 -10.48 23.17 24.87
C ARG A 451 -9.49 22.67 23.84
N ASP A 452 -8.33 23.32 23.81
CA ASP A 452 -7.15 22.82 23.12
C ASP A 452 -6.52 21.73 23.97
N VAL A 453 -5.90 20.73 23.34
CA VAL A 453 -5.25 19.61 24.04
C VAL A 453 -3.84 19.42 23.50
N ALA A 454 -2.85 19.62 24.38
CA ALA A 454 -1.44 19.36 24.11
C ALA A 454 -1.05 17.96 24.59
N LEU A 455 -0.37 17.21 23.73
CA LEU A 455 0.30 15.96 24.08
C LEU A 455 1.80 16.23 24.14
N LEU A 456 2.45 15.86 25.25
CA LEU A 456 3.89 16.00 25.37
C LEU A 456 4.63 14.85 24.68
N ILE A 457 5.91 15.03 24.37
CA ILE A 457 6.75 14.01 23.71
C ILE A 457 6.96 12.75 24.56
N ASN A 458 6.85 12.86 25.90
CA ASN A 458 6.81 11.70 26.79
C ASN A 458 5.56 10.85 26.55
N GLY A 459 4.54 11.49 25.98
CA GLY A 459 3.36 10.90 25.46
C GLY A 459 2.27 10.52 26.46
N THR A 460 2.58 10.48 27.74
CA THR A 460 1.58 10.21 28.76
C THR A 460 0.92 11.50 29.22
N ASP A 461 1.70 12.57 29.24
CA ASP A 461 1.27 13.82 29.83
C ASP A 461 0.49 14.64 28.81
N ARG A 462 -0.74 14.96 29.21
CA ARG A 462 -1.67 15.78 28.44
C ARG A 462 -1.99 17.04 29.22
N PHE A 463 -2.06 18.14 28.50
CA PHE A 463 -2.53 19.40 29.05
C PHE A 463 -3.72 19.89 28.23
N SER A 464 -4.88 20.04 28.88
CA SER A 464 -6.07 20.58 28.25
C SER A 464 -6.35 21.98 28.77
N GLY A 465 -6.49 22.95 27.87
CA GLY A 465 -6.66 24.35 28.21
C GLY A 465 -6.96 25.20 26.98
N SER A 466 -6.56 26.46 26.98
CA SER A 466 -6.60 27.35 25.82
C SER A 466 -5.19 27.81 25.51
N LEU A 467 -4.70 27.49 24.32
CA LEU A 467 -3.46 28.01 23.78
C LEU A 467 -3.61 29.51 23.57
N THR A 468 -2.88 30.33 24.31
CA THR A 468 -3.00 31.79 24.17
C THR A 468 -2.07 32.29 23.08
N LYS A 469 -0.83 31.82 23.07
CA LYS A 469 0.20 32.20 22.09
C LYS A 469 1.31 31.16 21.97
N ILE A 470 2.06 31.25 20.88
CA ILE A 470 3.39 30.64 20.73
C ILE A 470 4.37 31.76 20.41
N ASP A 471 5.42 31.91 21.20
CA ASP A 471 6.54 32.82 20.93
C ASP A 471 7.84 32.21 21.45
N GLN A 472 8.98 32.57 20.84
CA GLN A 472 10.31 32.13 21.30
C GLN A 472 10.41 30.61 21.50
N ASP A 473 9.89 29.82 20.57
CA ASP A 473 9.82 28.34 20.63
C ASP A 473 9.12 27.80 21.91
N THR A 474 8.23 28.59 22.52
CA THR A 474 7.45 28.25 23.73
C THR A 474 5.95 28.44 23.48
N ALA A 475 5.15 27.41 23.82
CA ALA A 475 3.70 27.46 23.80
C ALA A 475 3.16 27.86 25.19
N HIS A 476 2.20 28.78 25.21
CA HIS A 476 1.57 29.28 26.43
C HIS A 476 0.12 28.78 26.47
N LEU A 477 -0.21 27.94 27.45
CA LEU A 477 -1.54 27.38 27.62
C LEU A 477 -2.15 27.84 28.96
N LYS A 478 -3.41 28.24 28.93
CA LYS A 478 -4.15 28.73 30.08
C LYS A 478 -5.31 27.79 30.43
N THR A 479 -5.50 27.57 31.71
CA THR A 479 -6.69 26.89 32.27
C THR A 479 -7.38 27.82 33.25
N ALA A 480 -8.50 27.36 33.83
CA ALA A 480 -9.16 28.09 34.91
C ALA A 480 -8.30 28.21 36.19
N TYR A 481 -7.27 27.36 36.35
CA TYR A 481 -6.52 27.22 37.60
C TYR A 481 -5.03 27.53 37.47
N ALA A 482 -4.47 27.49 36.27
CA ALA A 482 -3.04 27.68 36.03
C ALA A 482 -2.75 28.19 34.62
N GLU A 483 -1.65 28.94 34.49
CA GLU A 483 -0.99 29.23 33.21
C GLU A 483 0.28 28.37 33.13
N MET A 484 0.48 27.71 32.00
CA MET A 484 1.60 26.80 31.77
C MET A 484 2.35 27.23 30.52
N THR A 485 3.68 27.12 30.59
CA THR A 485 4.58 27.35 29.46
C THR A 485 5.29 26.05 29.15
N ILE A 486 5.26 25.65 27.87
CA ILE A 486 5.79 24.37 27.41
C ILE A 486 6.70 24.66 26.22
N PRO A 487 7.97 24.22 26.22
CA PRO A 487 8.80 24.28 25.02
C PRO A 487 8.12 23.56 23.85
N VAL A 488 8.11 24.17 22.67
CA VAL A 488 7.49 23.58 21.46
C VAL A 488 8.16 22.24 21.10
N SER A 489 9.44 22.08 21.42
CA SER A 489 10.18 20.81 21.28
C SER A 489 9.61 19.66 22.12
N ASP A 490 8.93 19.99 23.21
CA ASP A 490 8.38 19.03 24.16
C ASP A 490 6.92 18.69 23.83
N ILE A 491 6.34 19.33 22.81
CA ILE A 491 5.00 19.07 22.31
C ILE A 491 5.08 18.09 21.13
N SER A 492 4.45 16.95 21.29
CA SER A 492 4.24 15.96 20.22
C SER A 492 3.17 16.48 19.25
N SER A 493 1.98 16.78 19.78
CA SER A 493 0.86 17.33 19.03
C SER A 493 0.06 18.30 19.90
N LEU A 494 -0.64 19.21 19.24
CA LEU A 494 -1.53 20.20 19.83
C LEU A 494 -2.79 20.28 18.97
N GLU A 495 -3.87 19.67 19.44
CA GLU A 495 -5.17 19.74 18.80
C GLU A 495 -5.90 20.99 19.30
N LEU A 496 -6.45 21.79 18.38
CA LEU A 496 -7.21 22.99 18.73
C LEU A 496 -8.69 22.67 18.93
N LYS A 497 -9.35 23.48 19.75
CA LYS A 497 -10.76 23.31 20.06
C LYS A 497 -11.65 23.46 18.83
N LYS A 498 -12.66 22.59 18.71
CA LYS A 498 -13.57 22.57 17.54
C LYS A 498 -14.39 23.86 17.42
N SER A 499 -14.79 24.49 18.52
CA SER A 499 -15.63 25.69 18.49
C SER A 499 -14.98 26.91 17.82
N THR A 500 -13.65 26.89 17.62
CA THR A 500 -12.93 27.92 16.85
C THR A 500 -12.66 27.57 15.39
N MET A 501 -12.99 26.35 14.95
CA MET A 501 -12.81 25.94 13.57
C MET A 501 -13.88 26.59 12.71
N ALA A 502 -13.48 27.21 11.60
CA ALA A 502 -14.43 27.81 10.70
C ALA A 502 -15.32 26.74 10.04
N ASP A 503 -16.57 27.09 9.76
CA ASP A 503 -17.47 26.21 9.02
C ASP A 503 -16.93 26.02 7.60
N ILE A 504 -16.52 24.79 7.26
CA ILE A 504 -15.95 24.45 5.95
C ILE A 504 -16.99 24.63 4.84
N GLU A 505 -18.28 24.57 5.17
CA GLU A 505 -19.38 24.76 4.23
C GLU A 505 -19.69 26.24 3.96
N ASN A 506 -18.97 27.16 4.61
CA ASN A 506 -19.15 28.59 4.37
C ASN A 506 -18.79 28.98 2.92
N GLU A 507 -19.61 29.85 2.31
CA GLU A 507 -19.41 30.34 0.94
C GLU A 507 -17.99 30.88 0.67
N LYS A 508 -17.33 31.46 1.67
CA LYS A 508 -15.95 31.96 1.54
C LYS A 508 -14.89 30.88 1.31
N TYR A 509 -15.20 29.61 1.60
CA TYR A 509 -14.28 28.47 1.47
C TYR A 509 -14.64 27.54 0.31
N LEU A 510 -15.65 27.89 -0.47
CA LEU A 510 -15.99 27.16 -1.68
C LEU A 510 -14.89 27.32 -2.73
N TRP A 511 -14.62 26.23 -3.43
CA TRP A 511 -13.69 26.23 -4.56
C TRP A 511 -14.34 26.89 -5.77
N GLU A 512 -13.54 27.58 -6.58
CA GLU A 512 -14.00 28.19 -7.85
C GLU A 512 -14.38 27.14 -8.90
N ASP A 513 -13.82 25.94 -8.76
CA ASP A 513 -13.97 24.81 -9.67
C ASP A 513 -14.35 23.57 -8.84
N ASP A 514 -15.08 22.62 -9.44
CA ASP A 514 -15.69 21.49 -8.71
C ASP A 514 -14.64 20.50 -8.15
N SER A 515 -13.37 20.63 -8.56
CA SER A 515 -12.27 19.78 -8.11
C SER A 515 -10.95 20.54 -7.93
N PRO A 516 -10.50 20.77 -6.67
CA PRO A 516 -9.16 21.32 -6.44
C PRO A 516 -8.08 20.32 -6.86
N SER A 517 -6.95 20.85 -7.31
CA SER A 517 -5.75 20.02 -7.48
C SER A 517 -5.08 19.76 -6.14
N ILE A 518 -4.50 18.57 -5.98
CA ILE A 518 -3.76 18.17 -4.78
C ILE A 518 -2.29 18.06 -5.11
N LEU A 519 -1.48 18.81 -4.37
CA LEU A 519 -0.04 18.68 -4.35
C LEU A 519 0.40 17.90 -3.10
N LEU A 520 1.14 16.81 -3.30
CA LEU A 520 1.72 16.01 -2.23
C LEU A 520 3.23 16.26 -2.13
N PHE A 521 3.70 16.46 -0.90
CA PHE A 521 5.10 16.66 -0.56
C PHE A 521 5.62 15.51 0.30
N LYS A 522 6.95 15.38 0.38
CA LYS A 522 7.59 14.40 1.25
C LYS A 522 8.33 15.02 2.43
N PRO A 523 8.51 14.25 3.53
CA PRO A 523 7.87 12.96 3.80
C PRO A 523 6.37 13.07 4.12
N LEU A 524 5.91 14.29 4.42
CA LEU A 524 4.53 14.63 4.70
C LEU A 524 4.26 16.00 4.08
N GLY A 525 3.02 16.18 3.64
CA GLY A 525 2.52 17.45 3.15
C GLY A 525 1.46 17.23 2.10
N ARG A 526 0.33 17.91 2.27
CA ARG A 526 -0.81 17.90 1.34
C ARG A 526 -1.28 19.33 1.22
N LEU A 527 -1.40 19.82 0.00
CA LEU A 527 -1.90 21.14 -0.29
C LEU A 527 -2.93 21.06 -1.40
N SER A 528 -4.15 21.48 -1.10
CA SER A 528 -5.19 21.71 -2.08
C SER A 528 -5.08 23.13 -2.64
N LEU A 529 -5.11 23.25 -3.98
CA LEU A 529 -5.13 24.54 -4.67
C LEU A 529 -5.72 24.41 -6.08
N THR A 530 -6.21 25.51 -6.63
CA THR A 530 -6.49 25.66 -8.06
C THR A 530 -5.24 26.22 -8.75
N PRO A 531 -4.56 25.45 -9.62
CA PRO A 531 -3.38 25.94 -10.35
C PRO A 531 -3.74 27.11 -11.26
N LYS A 532 -2.96 28.18 -11.21
CA LYS A 532 -3.10 29.37 -12.09
C LYS A 532 -1.96 29.49 -13.11
N GLY A 533 -0.81 28.92 -12.80
CA GLY A 533 0.35 28.89 -13.69
C GLY A 533 1.55 28.27 -12.99
N SER A 534 2.57 27.87 -13.74
CA SER A 534 3.78 27.29 -13.16
C SER A 534 4.98 27.43 -14.07
N SER A 535 6.16 27.39 -13.46
CA SER A 535 7.42 27.04 -14.12
C SER A 535 7.73 25.56 -13.88
N ASP A 536 8.91 25.11 -14.28
CA ASP A 536 9.47 23.79 -13.95
C ASP A 536 9.71 23.61 -12.43
N LYS A 537 9.88 24.71 -11.68
CA LYS A 537 10.22 24.69 -10.24
C LYS A 537 9.17 25.28 -9.32
N THR A 538 8.23 26.04 -9.85
CA THR A 538 7.26 26.76 -9.01
C THR A 538 5.86 26.60 -9.53
N LEU A 539 4.90 26.34 -8.65
CA LEU A 539 3.47 26.32 -8.94
C LEU A 539 2.78 27.51 -8.28
N GLU A 540 2.07 28.31 -9.05
CA GLU A 540 1.24 29.40 -8.58
C GLU A 540 -0.23 28.96 -8.62
N GLY A 541 -0.99 29.30 -7.58
CA GLY A 541 -2.37 28.86 -7.47
C GLY A 541 -3.14 29.59 -6.39
N HIS A 542 -4.39 29.20 -6.22
CA HIS A 542 -5.29 29.77 -5.21
C HIS A 542 -5.90 28.68 -4.33
N SER A 543 -5.97 28.94 -3.03
CA SER A 543 -6.70 28.14 -2.06
C SER A 543 -7.69 29.06 -1.35
N PRO A 544 -8.99 28.72 -1.25
CA PRO A 544 -9.95 29.50 -0.46
C PRO A 544 -9.54 29.65 1.02
N PHE A 545 -8.73 28.72 1.52
CA PHE A 545 -8.20 28.75 2.88
C PHE A 545 -6.99 29.68 2.98
N LEU A 546 -6.02 29.54 2.08
CA LEU A 546 -4.71 30.22 2.21
C LEU A 546 -4.50 31.42 1.28
N GLY A 547 -5.45 31.71 0.40
CA GLY A 547 -5.36 32.74 -0.62
C GLY A 547 -4.47 32.35 -1.80
N ASN A 548 -3.82 33.34 -2.42
CA ASN A 548 -2.89 33.10 -3.52
C ASN A 548 -1.57 32.56 -2.99
N LEU A 549 -1.09 31.48 -3.59
CA LEU A 549 0.09 30.74 -3.17
C LEU A 549 1.12 30.67 -4.30
N LYS A 550 2.39 30.66 -3.90
CA LYS A 550 3.51 30.30 -4.76
C LYS A 550 4.30 29.19 -4.09
N VAL A 551 4.28 28.02 -4.70
CA VAL A 551 4.80 26.78 -4.15
C VAL A 551 6.11 26.40 -4.84
N ASN A 552 7.15 26.06 -4.08
CA ASN A 552 8.35 25.42 -4.60
C ASN A 552 8.07 23.91 -4.82
N LEU A 553 8.38 23.41 -6.02
CA LEU A 553 8.16 22.03 -6.45
C LEU A 553 9.37 21.09 -6.24
N ASP A 554 10.52 21.56 -5.77
CA ASP A 554 11.73 20.74 -5.52
C ASP A 554 11.45 19.55 -4.59
N SER A 555 10.46 19.71 -3.72
CA SER A 555 9.97 18.77 -2.71
C SER A 555 8.68 18.04 -3.09
N ALA A 556 8.02 18.53 -4.14
CA ALA A 556 6.76 17.99 -4.58
C ALA A 556 6.99 16.61 -5.19
N THR A 557 6.01 15.73 -5.00
CA THR A 557 6.06 14.34 -5.48
C THR A 557 4.95 14.04 -6.44
N LEU A 558 3.77 14.61 -6.20
CA LEU A 558 2.60 14.37 -7.02
C LEU A 558 1.77 15.65 -7.10
N LEU A 559 1.41 16.06 -8.31
CA LEU A 559 0.32 16.99 -8.57
C LEU A 559 -0.83 16.21 -9.21
N ARG A 560 -1.99 16.17 -8.55
CA ARG A 560 -3.21 15.54 -9.05
C ARG A 560 -4.21 16.63 -9.44
N PHE A 561 -4.86 16.52 -10.60
CA PHE A 561 -5.74 17.57 -11.12
C PHE A 561 -7.23 17.39 -10.80
N ASN A 562 -7.69 16.14 -10.64
CA ASN A 562 -9.08 15.82 -10.30
C ASN A 562 -9.10 15.04 -8.96
N ASP A 563 -9.74 15.63 -7.95
CA ASP A 563 -10.06 14.99 -6.66
C ASP A 563 -11.59 14.93 -6.49
N GLU A 564 -12.34 14.68 -7.59
CA GLU A 564 -13.71 14.18 -7.44
C GLU A 564 -13.64 13.05 -6.43
N SER A 565 -14.40 13.22 -5.34
CA SER A 565 -14.45 12.32 -4.20
C SER A 565 -14.33 10.90 -4.71
N PHE A 566 -13.16 10.30 -4.50
CA PHE A 566 -12.74 9.09 -5.18
C PHE A 566 -13.85 8.05 -5.10
N ASP A 567 -14.67 7.91 -6.14
CA ASP A 567 -15.71 6.92 -6.15
C ASP A 567 -15.02 5.59 -6.44
N VAL A 568 -14.91 4.78 -5.40
CA VAL A 568 -14.36 3.43 -5.49
C VAL A 568 -15.14 2.60 -6.53
N THR A 569 -16.37 3.02 -6.90
CA THR A 569 -17.16 2.38 -7.94
C THR A 569 -16.71 2.70 -9.36
N ASP A 570 -16.21 3.90 -9.66
CA ASP A 570 -15.70 4.28 -10.98
C ASP A 570 -14.33 3.66 -11.29
N TRP A 571 -13.53 3.40 -10.25
CA TRP A 571 -12.19 2.80 -10.39
C TRP A 571 -12.18 1.46 -11.15
N PHE A 572 -13.25 0.66 -11.08
CA PHE A 572 -13.27 -0.69 -11.67
C PHE A 572 -13.98 -0.82 -13.01
N ASN A 573 -14.63 0.24 -13.46
CA ASN A 573 -15.29 0.23 -14.76
C ASN A 573 -14.28 0.55 -15.89
N ASP A 574 -13.15 1.19 -15.52
CA ASP A 574 -12.10 1.65 -16.44
C ASP A 574 -10.80 0.83 -16.38
N LEU A 575 -10.71 -0.16 -15.48
CA LEU A 575 -9.63 -1.18 -15.48
C LEU A 575 -10.04 -2.31 -16.41
#